data_AF-A0A0M0KEH8-F1
#
_entry.id   AF-A0A0M0KEH8-F1
#
_cell.length_a   1.000
_cell.length_b   1.000
_cell.length_c   1.000
_cell.angle_alpha   90.00
_cell.angle_beta   90.00
_cell.angle_gamma   90.00
#
_symmetry.space_group_name_H-M   'P 1'
#
loop_
_entity.id
_entity.type
_entity.pdbx_description
1 polymer ?
#
loop_
_entity_poly.entity_id
_entity_poly.type
_entity_poly.pdbx_seq_one_letter_code
_entity_poly.pdbx_strand_id
1 'polypeptide(L)' 'MRQEIIYFLEHTTDAAVMKRVIDNLDHKGLWMLIQYLERTNQQTKQKWHEALNAHLRLS' A
#
# COMPACT_ATOMS: atom_id res chain seq x y z
N MET A 1 5.10 10.42 12.20
CA MET A 1 5.30 9.14 11.48
C MET A 1 4.03 8.31 11.27
N ARG A 2 3.40 7.64 12.26
CA ARG A 2 2.21 6.77 11.98
C ARG A 2 1.07 7.48 11.23
N GLN A 3 0.72 8.69 11.65
CA GLN A 3 -0.34 9.48 10.99
C GLN A 3 0.04 9.96 9.59
N GLU A 4 1.32 10.29 9.34
CA GLU A 4 1.82 10.67 8.01
C GLU A 4 1.74 9.50 7.03
N ILE A 5 2.04 8.27 7.47
CA ILE A 5 1.92 7.07 6.63
C ILE A 5 0.45 6.83 6.27
N ILE A 6 -0.45 6.86 7.25
CA ILE A 6 -1.90 6.69 6.99
C ILE A 6 -2.39 7.76 6.01
N TYR A 7 -2.03 9.02 6.25
CA TYR A 7 -2.35 10.14 5.36
C TYR A 7 -1.84 9.88 3.93
N PHE A 8 -0.57 9.49 3.79
CA PHE A 8 0.02 9.14 2.50
C PHE A 8 -0.75 8.02 1.79
N LEU A 9 -1.09 6.94 2.50
CA LEU A 9 -1.81 5.80 1.93
C LEU A 9 -3.21 6.22 1.44
N GLU A 10 -3.92 7.06 2.20
CA GLU A 10 -5.25 7.53 1.85
C GLU A 10 -5.25 8.50 0.67
N HIS A 11 -4.22 9.35 0.55
CA HIS A 11 -4.14 10.38 -0.49
C HIS A 11 -3.41 9.95 -1.76
N THR A 12 -2.68 8.82 -1.73
CA THR A 12 -2.07 8.27 -2.94
C THR A 12 -3.15 7.69 -3.84
N THR A 13 -3.42 8.27 -5.01
CA THR A 13 -4.42 7.79 -5.97
C THR A 13 -3.81 7.17 -7.23
N ASP A 14 -2.56 7.49 -7.54
CA ASP A 14 -1.85 7.00 -8.71
C ASP A 14 -1.34 5.55 -8.52
N ALA A 15 -1.81 4.65 -9.37
CA ALA A 15 -1.40 3.24 -9.37
C ALA A 15 0.10 3.04 -9.64
N ALA A 16 0.74 3.92 -10.44
CA ALA A 16 2.17 3.86 -10.70
C ALA A 16 3.00 4.23 -9.46
N VAL A 17 2.48 5.09 -8.59
CA VAL A 17 3.10 5.38 -7.28
C VAL A 17 2.95 4.18 -6.36
N MET A 18 1.77 3.57 -6.28
CA MET A 18 1.53 2.39 -5.44
C MET A 18 2.45 1.23 -5.83
N LYS A 19 2.55 0.95 -7.13
CA LYS A 19 3.45 -0.08 -7.66
C LYS A 19 4.90 0.20 -7.27
N ARG A 20 5.39 1.43 -7.47
CA ARG A 20 6.75 1.80 -7.06
C ARG A 20 6.99 1.62 -5.57
N VAL A 21 6.02 1.96 -4.73
CA VAL A 21 6.13 1.73 -3.28
C VAL A 21 6.28 0.24 -3.01
N ILE A 22 5.39 -0.59 -3.56
CA ILE A 22 5.40 -2.05 -3.35
C ILE A 22 6.72 -2.67 -3.85
N ASP A 23 7.18 -2.29 -5.06
CA ASP A 23 8.41 -2.80 -5.66
C ASP A 23 9.67 -2.50 -4.83
N ASN A 24 9.64 -1.44 -3.99
CA ASN A 24 10.78 -1.02 -3.17
C ASN A 24 10.70 -1.50 -1.71
N LEU A 25 9.68 -2.27 -1.34
CA LEU A 25 9.55 -2.82 0.02
C LEU A 25 10.10 -4.25 0.06
N ASP A 26 10.89 -4.52 1.10
CA ASP A 26 11.22 -5.90 1.46
C ASP A 26 10.02 -6.58 2.14
N HIS A 27 10.15 -7.86 2.47
CA HIS A 27 9.09 -8.63 3.13
C HIS A 27 8.58 -7.96 4.43
N LYS A 28 9.48 -7.36 5.21
CA LYS A 28 9.11 -6.65 6.45
C LYS A 28 8.34 -5.37 6.14
N GLY A 29 8.77 -4.62 5.13
CA GLY A 29 8.10 -3.43 4.62
C GLY A 29 6.70 -3.71 4.13
N LEU A 30 6.51 -4.78 3.36
CA LEU A 30 5.20 -5.24 2.89
C LEU A 30 4.29 -5.63 4.06
N TRP A 31 4.81 -6.35 5.05
CA TRP A 31 4.03 -6.67 6.25
C TRP A 31 3.60 -5.41 7.01
N MET A 32 4.51 -4.43 7.18
CA MET A 32 4.16 -3.15 7.81
C MET A 32 3.13 -2.36 7.01
N LEU A 33 3.23 -2.34 5.67
CA LEU A 33 2.24 -1.72 4.80
C LEU A 33 0.84 -2.29 5.07
N ILE A 34 0.70 -3.61 5.14
CA ILE A 34 -0.56 -4.28 5.47
C ILE A 34 -1.07 -3.82 6.86
N GLN A 35 -0.20 -3.78 7.87
CA GLN A 35 -0.58 -3.31 9.21
C GLN A 35 -1.05 -1.84 9.23
N TYR A 36 -0.51 -0.99 8.37
CA TYR A 36 -0.98 0.40 8.23
C TYR A 36 -2.30 0.49 7.47
N LEU A 37 -2.50 -0.34 6.44
CA LEU A 37 -3.76 -0.38 5.68
C LEU A 37 -4.96 -0.78 6.56
N GLU A 38 -4.75 -1.64 7.56
CA GLU A 38 -5.78 -1.95 8.58
C GLU A 38 -6.28 -0.72 9.37
N ARG A 39 -5.54 0.40 9.32
CA ARG A 39 -5.89 1.65 10.01
C ARG A 39 -6.42 2.73 9.06
N THR A 40 -6.52 2.44 7.77
CA THR A 40 -7.08 3.33 6.76
C THR A 40 -8.56 3.02 6.53
N ASN A 41 -9.26 3.91 5.83
CA ASN A 41 -10.62 3.61 5.37
C ASN A 41 -10.67 2.42 4.38
N GLN A 42 -11.86 1.82 4.25
CA GLN A 42 -12.07 0.60 3.45
C GLN A 42 -11.71 0.78 1.96
N GLN A 43 -11.98 1.95 1.38
CA GLN A 43 -11.68 2.24 -0.02
C GLN A 43 -10.16 2.25 -0.25
N THR A 44 -9.41 2.89 0.64
CA THR A 44 -7.94 2.89 0.61
C THR A 44 -7.38 1.48 0.70
N LYS A 45 -7.89 0.69 1.65
CA LYS A 45 -7.49 -0.70 1.84
C LYS A 45 -7.67 -1.54 0.58
N GLN A 46 -8.85 -1.46 -0.05
CA GLN A 46 -9.15 -2.20 -1.28
C GLN A 46 -8.20 -1.83 -2.42
N LYS A 47 -8.02 -0.53 -2.68
CA LYS A 47 -7.14 -0.02 -3.74
C LYS A 47 -5.69 -0.49 -3.59
N TRP A 48 -5.15 -0.45 -2.38
CA TRP A 48 -3.78 -0.93 -2.14
C TRP A 48 -3.66 -2.45 -2.21
N HIS A 49 -4.69 -3.20 -1.79
CA HIS A 49 -4.75 -4.65 -1.98
C HIS A 49 -4.81 -5.04 -3.46
N GLU A 50 -5.55 -4.30 -4.28
CA GLU A 50 -5.57 -4.52 -5.74
C GLU A 50 -4.17 -4.31 -6.35
N ALA A 51 -3.45 -3.26 -5.93
CA ALA A 51 -2.08 -3.02 -6.36
C ALA A 51 -1.12 -4.15 -5.94
N LEU A 52 -1.24 -4.64 -4.69
CA LEU A 52 -0.46 -5.79 -4.19
C LEU A 52 -0.75 -7.07 -4.98
N ASN A 53 -2.02 -7.38 -5.23
CA ASN A 53 -2.42 -8.54 -6.01
C ASN A 53 -1.95 -8.46 -7.46
N ALA A 54 -1.97 -7.26 -8.07
CA ALA A 54 -1.44 -7.04 -9.40
C ALA A 54 0.08 -7.27 -9.45
N HIS A 55 0.83 -6.81 -8.44
CA HIS A 55 2.26 -7.05 -8.33
C HIS A 55 2.59 -8.55 -8.21
N LEU A 56 1.90 -9.27 -7.33
CA LEU A 56 2.11 -10.72 -7.11
C LEU A 56 1.79 -11.61 -8.32
N ARG A 57 0.95 -11.13 -9.24
CA ARG A 57 0.64 -11.85 -10.49
C ARG A 57 1.71 -11.66 -11.57
N LEU A 58 2.58 -10.65 -11.42
CA LEU A 58 3.61 -10.27 -12.39
C LEU A 58 5.01 -10.71 -11.96
N SER A 59 5.19 -11.08 -10.69
CA SER A 59 6.40 -11.67 -10.10
C SER A 59 6.41 -13.18 -10.20
#